data_AF-A0A2U3AWG2-F1
#
_entry.id   AF-A0A2U3AWG2-F1
#
_cell.length_a   1.000
_cell.length_b   1.000
_cell.length_c   1.000
_cell.angle_alpha   90.00
_cell.angle_beta   90.00
_cell.angle_gamma   90.00
#
_symmetry.space_group_name_H-M   'P 1'
#
loop_
_entity.id
_entity.type
_entity.pdbx_description
1 polymer ?
#
loop_
_entity_poly.entity_id
_entity_poly.type
_entity_poly.pdbx_seq_one_letter_code
_entity_poly.pdbx_strand_id
1 'polypeptide(L)'
;MNSLNFGKDTAKDKYQEFLQDYDDYINDDLSVHKAKRLANSGWHLVDWTFEEYKTTHNFTDIGSFRESLYPNCESLKIMHDLANATKHKLISRPKADLKNTKEHQGDFSSDFSSDFDISYLQIEKNDGTKLSFLDEIENVKNFWFEYFKDK
;
A
#
# COMPACT_ATOMS: atom_id res chain seq x y z
N MET A 1 4.63 21.18 -19.73
CA MET A 1 5.46 20.15 -19.06
C MET A 1 5.52 18.94 -19.98
N ASN A 2 6.67 18.27 -20.07
CA ASN A 2 6.75 16.99 -20.77
C ASN A 2 6.30 15.90 -19.78
N SER A 3 5.27 15.14 -20.15
CA SER A 3 4.84 13.96 -19.40
C SER A 3 5.73 12.78 -19.74
N LEU A 4 6.29 12.11 -18.73
CA LEU A 4 6.98 10.82 -18.86
C LEU A 4 6.11 9.66 -18.35
N ASN A 5 4.80 9.88 -18.22
CA ASN A 5 3.87 8.92 -17.63
C ASN A 5 2.65 8.65 -18.53
N PHE A 6 2.86 8.68 -19.85
CA PHE A 6 1.83 8.33 -20.85
C PHE A 6 0.50 9.08 -20.67
N GLY A 7 0.56 10.35 -20.23
CA GLY A 7 -0.62 11.20 -20.01
C GLY A 7 -1.37 10.99 -18.69
N LYS A 8 -0.85 10.14 -17.79
CA LYS A 8 -1.35 10.02 -16.41
C LYS A 8 -0.59 11.00 -15.52
N ASP A 9 -1.00 12.26 -15.50
CA ASP A 9 -0.19 13.33 -14.89
C ASP A 9 -0.77 13.88 -13.58
N THR A 10 -1.85 13.28 -13.08
CA THR A 10 -2.49 13.70 -11.82
C THR A 10 -2.45 12.60 -10.74
N ALA A 11 -2.55 13.01 -9.48
CA ALA A 11 -2.78 12.16 -8.32
C ALA A 11 -4.08 11.37 -8.46
N LYS A 12 -5.10 11.95 -9.12
CA LYS A 12 -6.35 11.23 -9.43
C LYS A 12 -6.14 10.10 -10.43
N ASP A 13 -5.32 10.30 -11.46
CA ASP A 13 -4.94 9.23 -12.40
C ASP A 13 -4.19 8.10 -11.69
N LYS A 14 -3.29 8.45 -10.76
CA LYS A 14 -2.59 7.46 -9.93
C LYS A 14 -3.49 6.77 -8.92
N TYR A 15 -4.50 7.45 -8.40
CA TYR A 15 -5.51 6.81 -7.58
C TYR A 15 -6.32 5.79 -8.39
N GLN A 16 -6.70 6.11 -9.64
CA GLN A 16 -7.36 5.14 -10.51
C GLN A 16 -6.45 3.95 -10.87
N GLU A 17 -5.15 4.18 -11.08
CA GLU A 17 -4.17 3.10 -11.28
C GLU A 17 -4.05 2.20 -10.05
N PHE A 18 -4.04 2.79 -8.85
CA PHE A 18 -4.08 2.04 -7.59
C PHE A 18 -5.35 1.20 -7.44
N LEU A 19 -6.53 1.73 -7.80
CA LEU A 19 -7.78 0.97 -7.78
C LEU A 19 -7.76 -0.18 -8.79
N GLN A 20 -7.20 0.04 -9.99
CA GLN A 20 -7.03 -1.03 -10.97
C GLN A 20 -6.07 -2.12 -10.47
N ASP A 21 -4.95 -1.74 -9.86
CA ASP A 21 -4.01 -2.69 -9.26
C ASP A 21 -4.67 -3.48 -8.11
N TYR A 22 -5.57 -2.84 -7.36
CA TYR A 22 -6.35 -3.46 -6.30
C TYR A 22 -7.30 -4.51 -6.88
N ASP A 23 -8.11 -4.15 -7.88
CA ASP A 23 -9.04 -5.09 -8.52
C ASP A 23 -8.31 -6.29 -9.15
N ASP A 24 -7.17 -6.06 -9.80
CA ASP A 24 -6.33 -7.12 -10.36
C ASP A 24 -5.83 -8.10 -9.29
N TYR A 25 -5.51 -7.58 -8.09
CA TYR A 25 -5.04 -8.37 -6.95
C TYR A 25 -6.17 -9.14 -6.28
N ILE A 26 -7.36 -8.56 -6.07
CA ILE A 26 -8.49 -9.27 -5.47
C ILE A 26 -8.92 -10.49 -6.29
N ASN A 27 -8.75 -10.43 -7.61
CA ASN A 27 -9.03 -11.57 -8.49
C ASN A 27 -7.98 -12.70 -8.39
N ASP A 28 -6.88 -12.51 -7.64
CA ASP A 28 -5.74 -13.43 -7.51
C ASP A 28 -4.88 -13.01 -6.30
N ASP A 29 -5.46 -13.09 -5.12
CA ASP A 29 -4.97 -12.48 -3.87
C ASP A 29 -3.77 -13.21 -3.24
N LEU A 30 -3.37 -14.35 -3.81
CA LEU A 30 -2.12 -15.05 -3.47
C LEU A 30 -0.95 -14.65 -4.38
N SER A 31 -1.20 -13.83 -5.41
CA SER A 31 -0.15 -13.42 -6.33
C SER A 31 0.81 -12.40 -5.71
N VAL A 32 1.98 -12.89 -5.31
CA VAL A 32 3.08 -12.07 -4.78
C VAL A 32 3.48 -10.94 -5.75
N HIS A 33 3.40 -11.19 -7.06
CA HIS A 33 3.72 -10.17 -8.07
C HIS A 33 2.71 -9.00 -8.03
N LYS A 34 1.41 -9.32 -8.00
CA LYS A 34 0.35 -8.32 -7.93
C LYS A 34 0.37 -7.57 -6.60
N ALA A 35 0.58 -8.27 -5.49
CA ALA A 35 0.73 -7.65 -4.17
C ALA A 35 1.89 -6.64 -4.13
N LYS A 36 3.05 -6.98 -4.70
CA LYS A 36 4.20 -6.06 -4.79
C LYS A 36 3.92 -4.83 -5.63
N ARG A 37 3.24 -5.00 -6.77
CA ARG A 37 2.82 -3.88 -7.64
C ARG A 37 1.85 -2.98 -6.88
N LEU A 38 0.84 -3.55 -6.24
CA LEU A 38 -0.17 -2.84 -5.48
C LEU A 38 0.42 -2.10 -4.26
N ALA A 39 1.34 -2.71 -3.53
CA ALA A 39 2.06 -2.04 -2.44
C ALA A 39 2.86 -0.82 -2.95
N ASN A 40 3.54 -0.95 -4.09
CA ASN A 40 4.23 0.17 -4.74
C ASN A 40 3.25 1.28 -5.14
N SER A 41 2.11 0.91 -5.75
CA SER A 41 1.07 1.84 -6.20
C SER A 41 0.48 2.62 -5.02
N GLY A 42 0.06 1.92 -3.96
CA GLY A 42 -0.51 2.52 -2.75
C GLY A 42 0.48 3.40 -1.98
N TRP A 43 1.76 3.04 -1.96
CA TRP A 43 2.81 3.87 -1.37
C TRP A 43 3.10 5.12 -2.21
N HIS A 44 3.34 4.97 -3.51
CA HIS A 44 3.72 6.10 -4.35
C HIS A 44 2.59 7.09 -4.62
N LEU A 45 1.33 6.71 -4.40
CA LEU A 45 0.21 7.66 -4.42
C LEU A 45 0.41 8.82 -3.41
N VAL A 46 1.12 8.59 -2.30
CA VAL A 46 1.52 9.66 -1.37
C VAL A 46 2.35 10.72 -2.07
N ASP A 47 3.28 10.32 -2.94
CA ASP A 47 4.20 11.23 -3.61
C ASP A 47 3.47 12.14 -4.61
N TRP A 48 2.56 11.54 -5.38
CA TRP A 48 1.74 12.27 -6.35
C TRP A 48 0.79 13.25 -5.66
N THR A 49 0.15 12.81 -4.58
CA THR A 49 -0.74 13.64 -3.77
C THR A 49 0.01 14.83 -3.17
N PHE A 50 1.22 14.60 -2.66
CA PHE A 50 2.04 15.66 -2.09
C PHE A 50 2.39 16.74 -3.11
N GLU A 51 2.86 16.35 -4.30
CA GLU A 51 3.28 17.31 -5.32
C GLU A 51 2.11 18.08 -5.91
N GLU A 52 0.96 17.44 -6.15
CA GLU A 52 -0.21 18.11 -6.73
C GLU A 52 -0.90 19.06 -5.74
N TYR A 53 -1.07 18.63 -4.49
CA TYR A 53 -1.78 19.41 -3.47
C TYR A 53 -0.83 20.12 -2.49
N LYS A 54 0.43 20.34 -2.88
CA LYS A 54 1.47 20.94 -2.03
C LYS A 54 1.05 22.24 -1.35
N THR A 55 0.37 23.12 -2.09
CA THR A 55 -0.13 24.41 -1.58
C THR A 55 -1.30 24.24 -0.61
N THR A 56 -2.10 23.18 -0.76
CA THR A 56 -3.23 22.87 0.12
C THR A 56 -2.73 22.25 1.43
N HIS A 57 -1.72 21.38 1.34
CA HIS A 57 -1.18 20.66 2.50
C HIS A 57 -0.24 21.50 3.35
N ASN A 58 0.42 22.49 2.75
CA ASN A 58 1.32 23.41 3.45
C ASN A 58 2.48 22.72 4.20
N PHE A 59 2.96 21.58 3.69
CA PHE A 59 4.20 20.95 4.15
C PHE A 59 5.37 21.34 3.25
N THR A 60 6.53 21.54 3.86
CA THR A 60 7.77 21.94 3.17
C THR A 60 8.48 20.78 2.47
N ASP A 61 8.31 19.56 2.99
CA ASP A 61 8.95 18.36 2.49
C ASP A 61 8.02 17.14 2.59
N ILE A 62 8.33 16.15 1.75
CA ILE A 62 7.53 14.93 1.61
C ILE A 62 7.58 14.05 2.86
N GLY A 63 8.66 14.11 3.63
CA GLY A 63 8.80 13.35 4.87
C GLY A 63 7.79 13.81 5.91
N SER A 64 7.70 15.12 6.13
CA SER A 64 6.72 15.73 7.03
C SER A 64 5.28 15.42 6.60
N PHE A 65 4.98 15.46 5.30
CA PHE A 65 3.68 15.06 4.79
C PHE A 65 3.35 13.60 5.09
N ARG A 66 4.27 12.66 4.79
CA ARG A 66 4.10 11.23 5.08
C ARG A 66 3.82 10.97 6.57
N GLU A 67 4.62 11.58 7.46
CA GLU A 67 4.44 11.44 8.91
C GLU A 67 3.06 11.96 9.38
N SER A 68 2.50 12.97 8.70
CA SER A 68 1.14 13.47 8.99
C SER A 68 0.02 12.50 8.60
N LEU A 69 0.26 11.58 7.66
CA LEU A 69 -0.75 10.61 7.20
C LEU A 69 -0.84 9.38 8.13
N TYR A 70 0.28 9.00 8.75
CA TYR A 70 0.37 7.76 9.53
C TYR A 70 -0.62 7.62 10.69
N PRO A 71 -0.99 8.68 11.43
CA PRO A 71 -2.03 8.58 12.47
C PRO A 71 -3.40 8.15 11.92
N ASN A 72 -3.67 8.40 10.65
CA ASN A 72 -4.93 8.06 9.99
C ASN A 72 -4.85 6.74 9.21
N CYS A 73 -3.64 6.30 8.81
CA CYS A 73 -3.44 5.06 8.09
C CYS A 73 -2.01 4.51 8.33
N GLU A 74 -1.85 3.71 9.39
CA GLU A 74 -0.56 3.10 9.72
C GLU A 74 -0.09 2.13 8.62
N SER A 75 -1.02 1.47 7.91
CA SER A 75 -0.74 0.55 6.81
C SER A 75 0.08 1.18 5.67
N LEU A 76 0.12 2.52 5.54
CA LEU A 76 1.03 3.20 4.62
C LEU A 76 2.51 2.95 4.95
N LYS A 77 2.85 2.76 6.23
CA LYS A 77 4.22 2.37 6.65
C LYS A 77 4.57 0.98 6.17
N ILE A 78 3.60 0.06 6.20
CA ILE A 78 3.76 -1.30 5.68
C ILE A 78 3.99 -1.25 4.17
N MET A 79 3.17 -0.49 3.44
CA MET A 79 3.33 -0.33 1.98
C MET A 79 4.67 0.31 1.61
N HIS A 80 5.16 1.29 2.39
CA HIS A 80 6.51 1.83 2.23
C HIS A 80 7.58 0.75 2.31
N ASP A 81 7.56 -0.09 3.36
CA ASP A 81 8.59 -1.11 3.57
C ASP A 81 8.50 -2.19 2.49
N LEU A 82 7.30 -2.65 2.14
CA LEU A 82 7.08 -3.63 1.07
C LEU A 82 7.53 -3.09 -0.30
N ALA A 83 7.18 -1.85 -0.62
CA ALA A 83 7.59 -1.20 -1.88
C ALA A 83 9.11 -1.02 -1.96
N ASN A 84 9.77 -0.65 -0.87
CA ASN A 84 11.22 -0.53 -0.83
C ASN A 84 11.92 -1.89 -0.90
N ALA A 85 11.35 -2.94 -0.31
CA ALA A 85 11.88 -4.30 -0.38
C ALA A 85 11.96 -4.84 -1.81
N THR A 86 11.11 -4.35 -2.74
CA THR A 86 11.18 -4.78 -4.14
C THR A 86 12.40 -4.22 -4.87
N LYS A 87 13.00 -3.13 -4.36
CA LYS A 87 14.13 -2.41 -4.98
C LYS A 87 15.43 -2.65 -4.24
N HIS A 88 15.36 -2.86 -2.92
CA HIS A 88 16.51 -2.97 -2.04
C HIS A 88 16.51 -4.31 -1.32
N LYS A 89 17.64 -5.02 -1.39
CA LYS A 89 17.83 -6.28 -0.65
C LYS A 89 17.79 -6.08 0.87
N LEU A 90 18.21 -4.91 1.36
CA LEU A 90 18.19 -4.52 2.76
C LEU A 90 17.56 -3.14 2.88
N ILE A 91 16.59 -2.98 3.78
CA ILE A 91 15.93 -1.70 4.05
C ILE A 91 16.69 -1.00 5.17
N SER A 92 17.25 0.18 4.89
CA SER A 92 18.05 0.94 5.86
C SER A 92 17.24 1.81 6.81
N ARG A 93 15.98 2.11 6.45
CA ARG A 93 15.07 2.97 7.22
C ARG A 93 13.64 2.39 7.19
N PRO A 94 13.41 1.21 7.78
CA PRO A 94 12.08 0.64 7.87
C PRO A 94 11.15 1.54 8.68
N LYS A 95 9.84 1.46 8.43
CA LYS A 95 8.81 2.27 9.07
C LYS A 95 7.78 1.44 9.84
N ALA A 96 7.58 0.18 9.48
CA ALA A 96 6.53 -0.69 10.03
C ALA A 96 7.06 -1.86 10.87
N ASP A 97 8.36 -1.90 11.16
CA ASP A 97 8.98 -2.95 11.96
C ASP A 97 8.69 -4.37 11.44
N LEU A 98 8.71 -4.53 10.11
CA LEU A 98 8.49 -5.82 9.45
C LEU A 98 9.67 -6.76 9.70
N LYS A 99 9.34 -7.99 10.07
CA LYS A 99 10.29 -9.08 10.30
C LYS A 99 10.34 -10.02 9.09
N ASN A 100 9.19 -10.40 8.55
CA ASN A 100 9.11 -11.36 7.45
C ASN A 100 7.81 -11.20 6.64
N THR A 101 7.83 -11.71 5.40
CA THR A 101 6.64 -11.87 4.56
C THR A 101 6.65 -13.27 3.94
N LYS A 102 5.52 -13.96 3.96
CA LYS A 102 5.38 -15.29 3.39
C LYS A 102 3.95 -15.55 2.95
N GLU A 103 3.76 -16.57 2.13
CA GLU A 103 2.44 -17.16 1.96
C GLU A 103 2.12 -18.00 3.20
N HIS A 104 0.99 -17.74 3.83
CA HIS A 104 0.38 -18.62 4.82
C HIS A 104 -0.50 -19.61 4.05
N GLN A 105 -0.31 -20.90 4.31
CA GLN A 105 -1.11 -21.97 3.70
C GLN A 105 -2.17 -22.37 4.72
N GLY A 106 -3.43 -22.09 4.37
CA GLY A 106 -4.57 -22.49 5.18
C GLY A 106 -5.12 -23.85 4.78
N ASP A 107 -5.78 -24.52 5.72
CA ASP A 107 -6.45 -25.80 5.49
C ASP A 107 -7.79 -25.67 4.73
N PHE A 108 -8.34 -24.45 4.61
CA PHE A 108 -9.64 -24.17 4.00
C PHE A 108 -9.52 -23.39 2.67
N SER A 109 -10.52 -23.53 1.78
CA SER A 109 -10.55 -22.77 0.53
C SER A 109 -10.77 -21.29 0.77
N SER A 110 -10.38 -20.45 -0.19
CA SER A 110 -10.58 -18.99 -0.16
C SER A 110 -12.06 -18.56 -0.21
N ASP A 111 -13.00 -19.51 -0.37
CA ASP A 111 -14.44 -19.23 -0.33
C ASP A 111 -14.97 -19.07 1.11
N PHE A 112 -14.19 -19.46 2.12
CA PHE A 112 -14.53 -19.28 3.53
C PHE A 112 -14.12 -17.89 4.04
N SER A 113 -14.76 -17.41 5.10
CA SER A 113 -14.37 -16.13 5.71
C SER A 113 -12.95 -16.21 6.28
N SER A 114 -12.30 -15.04 6.45
CA SER A 114 -10.96 -14.93 7.05
C SER A 114 -10.87 -15.40 8.51
N ASP A 115 -12.01 -15.68 9.16
CA ASP A 115 -12.07 -16.35 10.47
C ASP A 115 -11.65 -17.83 10.39
N PHE A 116 -11.69 -18.42 9.20
CA PHE A 116 -11.17 -19.76 8.92
C PHE A 116 -9.72 -19.68 8.47
N ASP A 117 -8.99 -20.78 8.67
CA ASP A 117 -7.61 -20.90 8.24
C ASP A 117 -7.51 -21.03 6.72
N ILE A 118 -7.62 -19.90 6.02
CA ILE A 118 -7.49 -19.77 4.56
C ILE A 118 -6.07 -19.36 4.18
N SER A 119 -5.67 -19.60 2.94
CA SER A 119 -4.38 -19.10 2.46
C SER A 119 -4.40 -17.58 2.27
N TYR A 120 -3.32 -16.90 2.63
CA TYR A 120 -3.16 -15.45 2.41
C TYR A 120 -1.68 -15.04 2.39
N LEU A 121 -1.40 -13.85 1.88
CA LEU A 121 -0.07 -13.25 1.97
C LEU A 121 0.12 -12.62 3.36
N GLN A 122 0.89 -13.31 4.21
CA GLN A 122 1.13 -12.95 5.60
C GLN A 122 2.30 -11.98 5.72
N ILE A 123 2.12 -10.96 6.56
CA ILE A 123 3.14 -10.03 7.01
C ILE A 123 3.38 -10.29 8.51
N GLU A 124 4.63 -10.48 8.93
CA GLU A 124 5.02 -10.64 10.33
C GLU A 124 5.79 -9.41 10.80
N LYS A 125 5.37 -8.78 11.91
CA LYS A 125 6.11 -7.70 12.59
C LYS A 125 7.12 -8.27 13.58
N ASN A 126 8.06 -7.44 14.03
CA ASN A 126 9.12 -7.83 14.97
C ASN A 126 8.60 -8.30 16.33
N ASP A 127 7.41 -7.84 16.75
CA ASP A 127 6.74 -8.27 17.98
C ASP A 127 6.01 -9.63 17.86
N GLY A 128 6.01 -10.23 16.66
CA GLY A 128 5.33 -11.49 16.36
C GLY A 128 3.90 -11.33 15.85
N THR A 129 3.38 -10.09 15.75
CA THR A 129 2.08 -9.81 15.13
C THR A 129 2.07 -10.30 13.68
N LYS A 130 0.99 -10.99 13.30
CA LYS A 130 0.75 -11.44 11.92
C LYS A 130 -0.43 -10.69 11.34
N LEU A 131 -0.24 -10.15 10.16
CA LEU A 131 -1.21 -9.35 9.41
C LEU A 131 -1.45 -9.98 8.05
N SER A 132 -2.64 -9.79 7.51
CA SER A 132 -2.95 -10.11 6.12
C SER A 132 -2.60 -8.92 5.23
N PHE A 133 -1.88 -9.13 4.12
CA PHE A 133 -1.63 -8.07 3.15
C PHE A 133 -2.95 -7.49 2.59
N LEU A 134 -3.97 -8.34 2.41
CA LEU A 134 -5.27 -7.92 1.92
C LEU A 134 -5.93 -6.90 2.85
N ASP A 135 -5.96 -7.18 4.15
CA ASP A 135 -6.56 -6.29 5.14
C ASP A 135 -5.79 -4.95 5.20
N GLU A 136 -4.46 -5.02 5.18
CA GLU A 136 -3.61 -3.83 5.23
C GLU A 136 -3.75 -2.96 3.98
N ILE A 137 -3.90 -3.55 2.79
CA ILE A 137 -4.11 -2.77 1.58
C ILE A 137 -5.53 -2.23 1.47
N GLU A 138 -6.53 -2.93 2.05
CA GLU A 138 -7.88 -2.40 2.16
C GLU A 138 -7.95 -1.18 3.07
N ASN A 139 -7.21 -1.16 4.19
CA ASN A 139 -7.05 0.04 5.02
C ASN A 139 -6.50 1.23 4.22
N VAL A 140 -5.48 1.00 3.38
CA VAL A 140 -4.91 2.02 2.48
C VAL A 140 -5.93 2.48 1.44
N LYS A 141 -6.70 1.55 0.86
CA LYS A 141 -7.77 1.87 -0.11
C LYS A 141 -8.84 2.77 0.52
N ASN A 142 -9.31 2.42 1.72
CA ASN A 142 -10.34 3.17 2.43
C ASN A 142 -9.84 4.57 2.82
N PHE A 143 -8.59 4.66 3.29
CA PHE A 143 -7.94 5.94 3.56
C PHE A 143 -7.91 6.85 2.31
N TRP A 144 -7.49 6.32 1.17
CA TRP A 144 -7.45 7.09 -0.07
C TRP A 144 -8.83 7.44 -0.61
N PHE A 145 -9.79 6.52 -0.49
CA PHE A 145 -11.18 6.79 -0.84
C PHE A 145 -11.74 8.01 -0.10
N GLU A 146 -11.57 8.06 1.23
CA GLU A 146 -12.02 9.20 2.02
C GLU A 146 -11.23 10.47 1.68
N TYR A 147 -9.92 10.37 1.44
CA TYR A 147 -9.10 11.51 1.04
C TYR A 147 -9.57 12.14 -0.29
N PHE A 148 -9.89 11.33 -1.30
CA PHE A 148 -10.27 11.79 -2.64
C PHE A 148 -11.77 12.10 -2.82
N LYS A 149 -12.60 11.78 -1.83
CA LYS A 149 -14.06 11.98 -1.88
C LYS A 149 -14.47 13.43 -2.20
N ASP A 150 -13.71 14.40 -1.69
CA ASP A 150 -13.97 15.83 -1.84
C ASP A 150 -12.97 16.53 -2.80
N LYS A 151 -12.37 15.78 -3.75
CA LYS A 151 -11.32 16.25 -4.68
C LYS A 151 -11.64 16.08 -6.17
#